data_AF-A0A3D3RDY5-F1
#
_entry.id   AF-A0A3D3RDY5-F1
#
_cell.length_a   1.000
_cell.length_b   1.000
_cell.length_c   1.000
_cell.angle_alpha   90.00
_cell.angle_beta   90.00
_cell.angle_gamma   90.00
#
_symmetry.space_group_name_H-M   'P 1'
#
loop_
_entity.id
_entity.type
_entity.pdbx_description
1 polymer ?
#
loop_
_entity_poly.entity_id
_entity_poly.type
_entity_poly.pdbx_seq_one_letter_code
_entity_poly.pdbx_strand_id
1 'polypeptide(L)'
;MKILISPQGTVHCVYSESIDLATLGRLTISRGSYVEPNVAGQWLVDLSPVDGPQLGPFAQRSAALKSETNWLEQHWLPPTSS
;
A
#
# COMPACT_ATOMS: atom_id res chain seq x y z
N MET A 1 -4.88 -8.02 -4.48
CA MET A 1 -3.41 -8.09 -4.35
C MET A 1 -2.81 -8.08 -5.75
N LYS A 2 -1.86 -7.17 -5.98
CA LYS A 2 -1.00 -7.16 -7.17
C LYS A 2 0.43 -7.46 -6.74
N ILE A 3 1.13 -8.24 -7.56
CA ILE A 3 2.54 -8.58 -7.37
C ILE A 3 3.30 -8.11 -8.60
N LEU A 4 4.33 -7.31 -8.40
CA LEU A 4 5.27 -6.88 -9.43
C LEU A 4 6.56 -7.67 -9.28
N ILE A 5 7.02 -8.29 -10.37
CA ILE A 5 8.28 -9.04 -10.41
C ILE A 5 9.21 -8.29 -11.37
N SER A 6 10.32 -7.77 -10.87
CA SER A 6 11.32 -7.12 -11.70
C SER A 6 12.18 -8.14 -12.46
N PRO A 7 12.76 -7.80 -13.62
CA PRO A 7 13.71 -8.66 -14.33
C PRO A 7 14.94 -9.04 -13.49
N GLN A 8 15.25 -8.27 -12.44
CA GLN A 8 16.33 -8.53 -11.49
C GLN A 8 15.92 -9.53 -10.39
N GLY A 9 14.71 -10.10 -10.45
CA GLY A 9 14.19 -11.07 -9.50
C GLY A 9 13.69 -10.44 -8.19
N THR A 10 13.45 -9.13 -8.15
CA THR A 10 12.88 -8.45 -6.98
C THR A 10 11.37 -8.46 -7.05
N VAL A 11 10.71 -8.86 -5.97
CA VAL A 11 9.25 -8.92 -5.88
C VAL A 11 8.75 -7.77 -5.00
N HIS A 12 7.83 -6.96 -5.52
CA HIS A 12 7.17 -5.88 -4.79
C HIS A 12 5.67 -6.13 -4.75
N CYS A 13 5.06 -5.97 -3.58
CA CYS A 13 3.62 -6.05 -3.42
C CYS A 13 3.16 -5.25 -2.20
N VAL A 14 1.87 -4.89 -2.18
CA VAL A 14 1.20 -4.50 -0.94
C VAL A 14 0.90 -5.78 -0.18
N TYR A 15 1.35 -5.85 1.08
CA TYR A 15 1.15 -7.02 1.92
C TYR A 15 -0.33 -7.39 2.05
N SER A 16 -0.64 -8.67 1.84
CA SER A 16 -1.91 -9.28 2.19
C SER A 16 -1.69 -10.72 2.65
N GLU A 17 -2.66 -11.29 3.35
CA GLU A 17 -2.60 -12.65 3.89
C GLU A 17 -2.95 -13.72 2.85
N SER A 18 -2.97 -13.37 1.56
CA SER A 18 -3.39 -14.28 0.49
C SER A 18 -2.31 -15.26 0.07
N ILE A 19 -1.03 -14.93 0.33
CA ILE A 19 0.15 -15.71 -0.07
C ILE A 19 1.15 -15.69 1.08
N ASP A 20 1.77 -16.83 1.38
CA ASP A 20 2.94 -16.87 2.25
C ASP A 20 4.17 -16.31 1.51
N LEU A 21 4.44 -15.01 1.71
CA LEU A 21 5.53 -14.31 1.04
C LEU A 21 6.91 -14.88 1.37
N ALA A 22 7.07 -15.58 2.50
CA ALA A 22 8.36 -16.18 2.88
C ALA A 22 8.80 -17.27 1.89
N THR A 23 7.85 -17.85 1.15
CA THR A 23 8.13 -18.83 0.09
C THR A 23 8.77 -18.20 -1.15
N LEU A 24 8.67 -16.88 -1.33
CA LEU A 24 9.20 -16.16 -2.49
C LEU A 24 10.67 -15.74 -2.31
N GLY A 25 11.19 -15.77 -1.09
CA GLY A 25 12.58 -15.43 -0.79
C GLY A 25 12.74 -14.58 0.47
N ARG A 26 13.84 -13.82 0.53
CA ARG A 26 14.13 -12.94 1.68
C ARG A 26 13.17 -11.76 1.70
N LEU A 27 12.46 -11.59 2.82
CA LEU A 27 11.49 -10.52 3.01
C LEU A 27 12.14 -9.23 3.50
N THR A 28 11.74 -8.12 2.89
CA THR A 28 11.91 -6.76 3.44
C THR A 28 10.51 -6.18 3.60
N ILE A 29 10.14 -5.78 4.82
CA ILE A 29 8.82 -5.24 5.13
C ILE A 29 9.01 -3.80 5.60
N SER A 30 8.28 -2.88 4.98
CA SER A 30 8.18 -1.48 5.37
C SER A 30 6.72 -1.06 5.45
N ARG A 31 6.46 0.02 6.17
CA ARG A 31 5.12 0.60 6.26
C ARG A 31 4.80 1.32 4.94
N GLY A 32 3.65 1.02 4.36
CA GLY A 32 3.17 1.68 3.14
C GLY A 32 2.36 2.96 3.40
N SER A 33 1.69 3.06 4.54
CA SER A 33 0.92 4.24 4.93
C SER A 33 0.61 4.28 6.44
N TYR A 34 0.01 5.38 6.90
CA TYR A 34 -0.71 5.48 8.17
C TYR A 34 -2.21 5.73 7.90
N VAL A 35 -3.08 4.91 8.49
CA VAL A 35 -4.53 5.08 8.41
C VAL A 35 -5.11 5.32 9.79
N GLU A 36 -5.40 6.58 10.10
CA GLU A 36 -5.71 7.05 11.46
C GLU A 36 -6.94 7.96 11.49
N PRO A 37 -7.75 7.92 12.56
CA PRO A 37 -8.84 8.88 12.74
C PRO A 37 -8.30 10.26 13.14
N ASN A 38 -8.93 11.31 12.64
CA ASN A 38 -8.71 12.70 13.03
C ASN A 38 -9.57 13.07 14.26
N VAL A 39 -9.39 14.29 14.76
CA VAL A 39 -10.12 14.81 15.93
C VAL A 39 -11.65 14.84 15.75
N ALA A 40 -12.14 14.81 14.51
CA ALA A 40 -13.57 14.77 14.18
C ALA A 40 -14.10 13.34 13.97
N GLY A 41 -13.28 12.30 14.23
CA GLY A 41 -13.66 10.90 14.04
C GLY A 41 -13.66 10.43 12.58
N GLN A 42 -13.13 11.22 11.65
CA GLN A 42 -12.98 10.87 10.24
C GLN A 42 -11.61 10.28 9.99
N TRP A 43 -11.45 9.42 8.99
CA TRP A 43 -10.22 8.70 8.72
C TRP A 43 -9.35 9.42 7.69
N LEU A 44 -8.06 9.56 7.98
CA LEU A 44 -7.04 10.06 7.06
C LEU A 44 -6.10 8.91 6.67
N VAL A 45 -5.61 8.96 5.44
CA VAL A 45 -4.57 8.05 4.94
C VAL A 45 -3.34 8.91 4.65
N ASP A 46 -2.24 8.69 5.35
CA ASP A 46 -0.96 9.34 5.08
C ASP A 46 -0.01 8.36 4.37
N LEU A 47 0.30 8.62 3.10
CA LEU A 47 1.19 7.83 2.26
C LEU A 47 2.64 8.35 2.26
N SER A 48 3.00 9.22 3.21
CA SER A 48 4.37 9.74 3.35
C SER A 48 5.48 8.68 3.44
N PRO A 49 5.28 7.43 3.96
CA PRO A 49 6.33 6.40 3.94
C PRO A 49 6.79 5.97 2.54
N VAL A 50 6.00 6.27 1.52
CA VAL A 50 6.23 5.92 0.11
C VAL A 50 6.24 7.17 -0.77
N ASP A 51 6.57 8.33 -0.18
CA ASP A 51 6.58 9.64 -0.84
C ASP A 51 5.22 10.02 -1.47
N GLY A 52 4.12 9.50 -0.92
CA GLY A 52 2.76 9.73 -1.37
C GLY A 52 2.03 10.87 -0.65
N PRO A 53 0.83 11.24 -1.14
CA PRO A 53 0.01 12.30 -0.56
C PRO A 53 -0.79 11.83 0.66
N GLN A 54 -1.42 12.78 1.36
CA GLN A 54 -2.48 12.47 2.29
C GLN A 54 -3.84 12.38 1.58
N LEU A 55 -4.65 11.36 1.86
CA LEU A 55 -5.99 11.16 1.30
C LEU A 55 -7.05 11.26 2.41
N GLY A 56 -8.22 11.81 2.06
CA GLY A 56 -9.37 11.97 2.95
C GLY A 56 -9.75 13.43 3.18
N PRO A 57 -10.49 13.73 4.26
CA PRO A 57 -10.99 12.81 5.28
C PRO A 57 -12.11 11.88 4.79
N PHE A 58 -12.14 10.64 5.28
CA PHE A 58 -13.16 9.64 4.97
C PHE A 58 -14.07 9.40 6.18
N ALA A 59 -15.38 9.24 5.96
CA ALA A 59 -16.31 8.94 7.05
C ALA A 59 -16.14 7.53 7.63
N GLN A 60 -15.60 6.57 6.86
CA GLN A 60 -15.48 5.17 7.25
C GLN A 60 -14.05 4.67 7.08
N ARG A 61 -13.58 3.86 8.04
CA ARG A 61 -12.26 3.20 7.98
C ARG A 61 -12.09 2.37 6.72
N SER A 62 -13.11 1.63 6.32
CA SER A 62 -13.11 0.79 5.11
C SER A 62 -12.86 1.61 3.84
N ALA A 63 -13.41 2.83 3.76
CA ALA A 63 -13.19 3.73 2.64
C ALA A 63 -11.74 4.23 2.60
N ALA A 64 -11.17 4.57 3.76
CA ALA A 64 -9.76 4.96 3.88
C ALA A 64 -8.82 3.82 3.44
N LEU A 65 -9.01 2.60 3.97
CA LEU A 65 -8.21 1.43 3.58
C LEU A 65 -8.33 1.08 2.09
N LYS A 66 -9.53 1.23 1.52
CA LYS A 66 -9.73 1.04 0.08
C LYS A 66 -8.98 2.09 -0.73
N SER A 67 -9.00 3.35 -0.29
CA SER A 67 -8.27 4.44 -0.93
C SER A 67 -6.76 4.26 -0.84
N GLU A 68 -6.24 3.84 0.32
CA GLU A 68 -4.84 3.47 0.54
C GLU A 68 -4.41 2.39 -0.46
N THR A 69 -5.12 1.25 -0.46
CA THR A 69 -4.80 0.10 -1.32
C THR A 69 -4.81 0.51 -2.79
N ASN A 70 -5.84 1.24 -3.21
CA ASN A 70 -5.96 1.71 -4.60
C ASN A 70 -4.78 2.62 -4.99
N TRP A 71 -4.37 3.53 -4.13
CA TRP A 71 -3.27 4.44 -4.43
C TRP A 71 -1.94 3.68 -4.53
N LEU A 72 -1.65 2.81 -3.56
CA LEU A 72 -0.43 1.97 -3.56
C LEU A 72 -0.36 1.08 -4.80
N GLU A 73 -1.46 0.46 -5.18
CA GLU A 73 -1.54 -0.38 -6.38
C GLU A 73 -1.43 0.39 -7.71
N GLN A 74 -1.63 1.71 -7.72
CA GLN A 74 -1.58 2.55 -8.92
C GLN A 74 -0.27 3.32 -9.05
N HIS A 75 0.30 3.78 -7.94
CA HIS A 75 1.44 4.71 -7.94
C HIS A 75 2.72 4.09 -7.37
N TRP A 76 2.60 3.20 -6.37
CA TRP A 76 3.76 2.57 -5.73
C TRP A 76 4.19 1.27 -6.41
N LEU A 77 3.26 0.58 -7.04
CA LEU A 77 3.50 -0.61 -7.87
C LEU A 77 3.33 -0.28 -9.35
N PRO A 78 4.12 0.63 -9.95
CA PRO A 78 3.96 0.92 -11.36
C PRO A 78 4.20 -0.36 -12.17
N PRO A 79 3.42 -0.63 -13.23
CA PRO A 79 3.78 -1.65 -14.19
C PRO A 79 5.16 -1.28 -14.73
N THR A 80 6.08 -2.24 -14.78
CA THR A 80 7.37 -2.04 -15.43
C THR A 80 7.09 -1.51 -16.84
N SER A 81 7.43 -0.25 -17.10
CA SER A 81 7.36 0.31 -18.45
C SER A 81 8.30 -0.52 -19.30
N SER A 82 7.75 -1.22 -20.28
CA SER A 82 8.49 -2.00 -21.28
C SER A 82 9.46 -1.15 -22.09
#